data_AF-A0A1Q6Y176-F1
#
_entry.id   AF-A0A1Q6Y176-F1
#
_cell.length_a   1.000
_cell.length_b   1.000
_cell.length_c   1.000
_cell.angle_alpha   90.00
_cell.angle_beta   90.00
_cell.angle_gamma   90.00
#
_symmetry.space_group_name_H-M   'P 1'
#
loop_
_entity.id
_entity.type
_entity.pdbx_description
1 polymer ?
#
loop_
_entity_poly.entity_id
_entity_poly.type
_entity_poly.pdbx_seq_one_letter_code
_entity_poly.pdbx_strand_id
1 'polypeptide(L)'
;MSGKNFSEAQMRRYFRRGNYKGAIFLIIVGVLLIGVGFANNVQTLVLVGSAPIVLGFIIIVVLRSRPNDQEYDQWVDRQRALIASSALQKVHMDPGELVREPLSLHGVIPPASDEASPYRDNIYSKKGKDGFHRYSVNVFTYFFPAEHHIAVFSCNVDALDQRAHIEQTSHYFYTDMVGVNTKEGRLQDKKETVTLLLQAFSLRVANGDAIGIGGVVSVKVLNSKNKKSGPKVAFADNEVSKTIQALLMLLRQKKQDQLLQNQWTRPY
;
A
#
# COMPACT_ATOMS: atom_id res chain seq x y z
N MET A 1 19.39 0.97 9.49
CA MET A 1 19.48 0.12 8.27
C MET A 1 19.50 1.02 7.04
N SER A 2 20.60 1.01 6.27
CA SER A 2 20.75 1.85 5.07
C SER A 2 20.00 1.23 3.90
N GLY A 3 18.73 1.60 3.74
CA GLY A 3 17.89 1.14 2.63
C GLY A 3 18.11 1.98 1.37
N LYS A 4 18.09 1.33 0.19
CA LYS A 4 18.21 2.01 -1.12
C LYS A 4 17.04 2.97 -1.35
N ASN A 5 17.30 4.25 -1.59
CA ASN A 5 16.27 5.18 -2.05
C ASN A 5 16.00 4.93 -3.54
N PHE A 6 14.73 4.74 -3.87
CA PHE A 6 14.28 4.52 -5.25
C PHE A 6 13.58 5.76 -5.77
N SER A 7 13.95 6.21 -6.96
CA SER A 7 13.23 7.29 -7.65
C SER A 7 11.82 6.84 -8.06
N GLU A 8 10.91 7.80 -8.25
CA GLU A 8 9.57 7.56 -8.79
C GLU A 8 9.61 6.83 -10.15
N ALA A 9 10.60 7.13 -10.99
CA ALA A 9 10.80 6.43 -12.26
C ALA A 9 11.12 4.94 -12.05
N GLN A 10 11.90 4.60 -11.02
CA GLN A 10 12.19 3.21 -10.66
C GLN A 10 10.95 2.49 -10.13
N MET A 11 10.16 3.15 -9.27
CA MET A 11 8.89 2.61 -8.78
C MET A 11 7.85 2.44 -9.89
N ARG A 12 7.72 3.39 -10.81
CA ARG A 12 6.88 3.24 -12.01
C ARG A 12 7.29 2.04 -12.85
N ARG A 13 8.61 1.83 -13.04
CA ARG A 13 9.14 0.63 -13.72
C ARG A 13 8.90 -0.65 -12.93
N TYR A 14 8.83 -0.60 -11.60
CA TYR A 14 8.46 -1.73 -10.76
C TYR A 14 7.07 -2.25 -11.06
N PHE A 15 6.09 -1.36 -11.20
CA PHE A 15 4.69 -1.74 -11.47
C PHE A 15 4.42 -2.03 -12.95
N ARG A 16 5.20 -1.47 -13.88
CA ARG A 16 5.07 -1.76 -15.32
C ARG A 16 5.75 -3.09 -15.71
N ARG A 17 5.14 -3.80 -16.66
CA ARG A 17 5.79 -4.97 -17.29
C ARG A 17 6.93 -4.48 -18.19
N GLY A 18 8.16 -4.52 -17.69
CA GLY A 18 9.35 -4.32 -18.51
C GLY A 18 9.48 -5.46 -19.53
N ASN A 19 9.64 -5.12 -20.81
CA ASN A 19 9.83 -6.09 -21.89
C ASN A 19 11.23 -5.93 -22.49
N TYR A 20 12.10 -6.92 -22.24
CA TYR A 20 13.46 -6.94 -22.80
C TYR A 20 13.49 -7.37 -24.27
N LYS A 21 12.40 -7.89 -24.83
CA LYS A 21 12.37 -8.42 -26.22
C LYS A 21 12.77 -7.35 -27.24
N GLY A 22 12.31 -6.11 -27.06
CA GLY A 22 12.69 -5.00 -27.95
C GLY A 22 14.19 -4.67 -27.87
N ALA A 23 14.77 -4.67 -26.66
CA ALA A 23 16.20 -4.43 -26.48
C ALA A 23 17.05 -5.56 -27.07
N ILE A 24 16.65 -6.81 -26.85
CA ILE A 24 17.31 -8.00 -27.43
C ILE A 24 17.22 -7.95 -28.96
N PHE A 25 16.07 -7.60 -29.52
CA PHE A 25 15.90 -7.45 -30.96
C PHE A 25 16.84 -6.39 -31.55
N LEU A 26 16.95 -5.22 -30.92
CA LEU A 26 17.89 -4.16 -31.34
C LEU A 26 19.35 -4.64 -31.34
N ILE A 27 19.75 -5.39 -30.31
CA ILE A 27 21.11 -5.95 -30.22
C ILE A 27 21.34 -6.95 -31.36
N ILE A 28 20.39 -7.84 -31.63
CA ILE A 28 20.50 -8.83 -32.72
C ILE A 28 20.62 -8.12 -34.08
N VAL A 29 19.78 -7.12 -34.35
CA VAL A 29 19.84 -6.34 -35.59
C VAL A 29 21.19 -5.64 -35.75
N GLY A 30 21.70 -5.03 -34.68
CA GLY A 30 23.01 -4.39 -34.69
C GLY A 30 24.16 -5.34 -34.98
N VAL A 31 24.17 -6.52 -34.34
CA VAL A 31 25.18 -7.56 -34.57
C VAL A 31 25.15 -8.05 -36.02
N LEU A 32 23.95 -8.25 -36.59
CA LEU A 32 23.81 -8.65 -38.00
C LEU A 32 24.34 -7.58 -38.97
N LEU A 33 24.03 -6.30 -38.74
CA LEU A 33 24.54 -5.20 -39.58
C LEU A 33 26.06 -5.10 -39.54
N ILE A 34 26.66 -5.27 -38.36
CA ILE A 34 28.12 -5.31 -38.20
C ILE A 34 28.71 -6.51 -38.96
N GLY A 35 28.12 -7.71 -38.82
CA GLY A 35 28.57 -8.91 -39.53
C GLY A 35 28.55 -8.75 -41.05
N VAL A 36 27.48 -8.19 -41.61
CA VAL A 36 27.36 -7.89 -43.04
C VAL A 36 28.35 -6.80 -43.47
N GLY A 37 28.56 -5.78 -42.63
CA GLY A 37 29.53 -4.72 -42.87
C GLY A 37 30.96 -5.24 -42.97
N PHE A 38 31.37 -6.14 -42.06
CA PHE A 38 32.68 -6.79 -42.12
C PHE A 38 32.82 -7.72 -43.33
N ALA A 39 31.81 -8.55 -43.62
CA ALA A 39 31.86 -9.49 -44.74
C ALA A 39 32.02 -8.81 -46.11
N ASN A 40 31.48 -7.59 -46.27
CA ASN A 40 31.49 -6.84 -47.52
C ASN A 40 32.45 -5.64 -47.51
N ASN A 41 33.28 -5.46 -46.47
CA ASN A 41 34.17 -4.31 -46.28
C ASN A 41 33.47 -2.93 -46.33
N VAL A 42 32.21 -2.85 -45.92
CA VAL A 42 31.42 -1.61 -45.90
C VAL A 42 31.48 -0.98 -44.51
N GLN A 43 32.39 -0.04 -44.31
CA GLN A 43 32.63 0.60 -42.99
C GLN A 43 31.40 1.35 -42.44
N THR A 44 30.54 1.89 -43.30
CA THR A 44 29.31 2.60 -42.89
C THR A 44 28.31 1.67 -42.20
N LEU A 45 28.19 0.42 -42.64
CA LEU A 45 27.33 -0.60 -42.02
C LEU A 45 27.81 -0.98 -40.61
N VAL A 46 29.12 -1.00 -40.39
CA VAL A 46 29.71 -1.25 -39.06
C VAL A 46 29.36 -0.12 -38.09
N LEU A 47 29.51 1.14 -38.52
CA LEU A 47 29.15 2.30 -37.70
C LEU A 47 27.65 2.35 -37.39
N VAL A 48 26.79 2.14 -38.40
CA VAL A 48 25.33 2.13 -38.23
C VAL A 48 24.87 0.96 -37.35
N GLY A 49 25.52 -0.20 -37.46
CA GLY A 49 25.22 -1.36 -36.62
C GLY A 49 25.60 -1.19 -35.14
N SER A 50 26.53 -0.29 -34.81
CA SER A 50 26.93 -0.03 -33.42
C SER A 50 25.85 0.71 -32.60
N ALA A 51 25.14 1.64 -33.22
CA ALA A 51 24.11 2.46 -32.58
C ALA A 51 22.95 1.66 -31.93
N PRO A 52 22.31 0.68 -32.60
CA PRO A 52 21.25 -0.11 -31.98
C PRO A 52 21.76 -1.03 -30.87
N ILE A 53 23.03 -1.46 -30.89
CA ILE A 53 23.62 -2.24 -29.79
C ILE A 53 23.75 -1.37 -28.54
N VAL A 54 24.30 -0.17 -28.68
CA VAL A 54 24.43 0.79 -27.57
C VAL A 54 23.05 1.12 -27.00
N LEU A 55 22.08 1.42 -27.87
CA LEU A 55 20.70 1.70 -27.45
C LEU A 55 20.06 0.51 -26.73
N GLY A 56 20.22 -0.71 -27.25
CA GLY A 56 19.73 -1.94 -26.61
C GLY A 56 20.35 -2.16 -25.23
N PHE A 57 21.66 -1.91 -25.09
CA PHE A 57 22.36 -2.02 -23.81
C PHE A 57 21.86 -0.99 -22.79
N ILE A 58 21.68 0.27 -23.21
CA ILE A 58 21.09 1.33 -22.36
C ILE A 58 19.71 0.91 -21.87
N ILE A 59 18.85 0.39 -22.74
CA ILE A 59 17.51 -0.08 -22.35
C ILE A 59 17.60 -1.21 -21.30
N ILE A 60 18.52 -2.16 -21.46
CA ILE A 60 18.72 -3.26 -20.49
C ILE A 60 19.17 -2.72 -19.13
N VAL A 61 20.14 -1.80 -19.09
CA VAL A 61 20.65 -1.21 -17.84
C VAL A 61 19.54 -0.44 -17.12
N VAL A 62 18.75 0.33 -17.88
CA VAL A 62 17.62 1.10 -17.34
C VAL A 62 16.53 0.18 -16.79
N LEU A 63 16.22 -0.92 -17.48
CA LEU A 63 15.25 -1.93 -17.02
C LEU A 63 15.76 -2.75 -15.83
N ARG A 64 17.07 -3.01 -15.75
CA ARG A 64 17.72 -3.66 -14.58
C ARG A 64 17.68 -2.80 -13.33
N SER A 65 17.57 -1.48 -13.47
CA SER A 65 17.46 -0.54 -12.33
C SER A 65 16.08 -0.57 -11.64
N ARG A 66 15.23 -1.56 -11.95
CA ARG A 66 13.92 -1.80 -11.35
C ARG A 66 14.07 -2.47 -9.97
N PRO A 67 13.38 -1.98 -8.93
CA PRO A 67 13.29 -2.65 -7.65
C PRO A 67 12.80 -4.10 -7.80
N ASN A 68 13.32 -5.03 -7.00
CA ASN A 68 12.69 -6.33 -6.84
C ASN A 68 11.56 -6.28 -5.79
N ASP A 69 10.88 -7.41 -5.57
CA ASP A 69 9.75 -7.50 -4.65
C ASP A 69 10.15 -7.21 -3.20
N GLN A 70 11.29 -7.74 -2.74
CA GLN A 70 11.83 -7.50 -1.40
C GLN A 70 12.31 -6.06 -1.22
N GLU A 71 12.94 -5.47 -2.23
CA GLU A 71 13.37 -4.07 -2.23
C GLU A 71 12.17 -3.11 -2.12
N TYR A 72 11.05 -3.45 -2.77
CA TYR A 72 9.80 -2.73 -2.63
C TYR A 72 9.24 -2.85 -1.19
N ASP A 73 9.19 -4.05 -0.63
CA ASP A 73 8.68 -4.26 0.73
C ASP A 73 9.53 -3.48 1.76
N GLN A 74 10.86 -3.52 1.61
CA GLN A 74 11.76 -2.71 2.43
C GLN A 74 11.55 -1.20 2.26
N TRP A 75 11.14 -0.74 1.07
CA TRP A 75 10.78 0.66 0.89
C TRP A 75 9.49 0.99 1.64
N VAL A 76 8.46 0.13 1.55
CA VAL A 76 7.20 0.29 2.29
C VAL A 76 7.43 0.34 3.80
N ASP A 77 8.26 -0.55 4.34
CA ASP A 77 8.60 -0.58 5.78
C ASP A 77 9.31 0.70 6.23
N ARG A 78 10.17 1.28 5.39
CA ARG A 78 10.81 2.57 5.69
C ARG A 78 9.79 3.70 5.72
N GLN A 79 8.85 3.73 4.77
CA GLN A 79 7.78 4.72 4.77
C GLN A 79 6.94 4.57 6.06
N ARG A 80 6.58 3.34 6.44
CA ARG A 80 5.90 3.05 7.70
C ARG A 80 6.67 3.60 8.91
N ALA A 81 7.98 3.39 8.98
CA ALA A 81 8.79 3.87 10.09
C ALA A 81 8.87 5.41 10.17
N LEU A 82 9.03 6.09 9.03
CA LEU A 82 9.08 7.55 8.93
C LEU A 82 7.75 8.20 9.34
N ILE A 83 6.64 7.56 8.96
CA ILE A 83 5.29 8.03 9.30
C ILE A 83 5.03 7.80 10.78
N ALA A 84 5.37 6.61 11.31
CA ALA A 84 5.22 6.28 12.73
C ALA A 84 5.94 7.29 13.64
N SER A 85 7.15 7.74 13.27
CA SER A 85 7.93 8.67 14.11
C SER A 85 7.35 10.08 14.19
N SER A 86 6.47 10.46 13.27
CA SER A 86 5.82 11.79 13.24
C SER A 86 4.33 11.75 13.55
N ALA A 87 3.70 10.58 13.53
CA ALA A 87 2.25 10.42 13.64
C ALA A 87 1.66 10.97 14.96
N LEU A 88 2.34 10.80 16.09
CA LEU A 88 1.87 11.32 17.38
C LEU A 88 1.85 12.86 17.41
N GLN A 89 2.89 13.49 16.85
CA GLN A 89 2.95 14.94 16.73
C GLN A 89 1.86 15.48 15.79
N LYS A 90 1.54 14.74 14.71
CA LYS A 90 0.50 15.11 13.76
C LYS A 90 -0.90 15.14 14.37
N VAL A 91 -1.16 14.32 15.39
CA VAL A 91 -2.42 14.35 16.15
C VAL A 91 -2.36 15.28 17.36
N HIS A 92 -1.30 16.07 17.51
CA HIS A 92 -1.15 17.05 18.58
C HIS A 92 -1.34 16.46 19.99
N MET A 93 -0.85 15.23 20.21
CA MET A 93 -0.91 14.57 21.51
C MET A 93 0.47 14.44 22.14
N ASP A 94 0.51 14.54 23.47
CA ASP A 94 1.71 14.22 24.23
C ASP A 94 1.82 12.71 24.50
N PRO A 95 3.04 12.13 24.52
CA PRO A 95 3.24 10.73 24.86
C PRO A 95 2.68 10.33 26.24
N GLY A 96 2.60 11.29 27.18
CA GLY A 96 2.07 11.07 28.53
C GLY A 96 0.54 10.93 28.59
N GLU A 97 -0.18 11.32 27.54
CA GLU A 97 -1.64 11.14 27.44
C GLU A 97 -2.03 9.73 27.00
N LEU A 98 -1.08 8.94 26.50
CA LEU A 98 -1.33 7.61 25.99
C LEU A 98 -1.60 6.62 27.13
N VAL A 99 -2.74 5.95 27.07
CA VAL A 99 -3.08 4.88 28.04
C VAL A 99 -2.46 3.53 27.67
N ARG A 100 -1.90 3.42 26.45
CA ARG A 100 -1.18 2.25 25.94
C ARG A 100 -0.36 2.62 24.70
N GLU A 101 0.45 1.66 24.26
CA GLU A 101 1.18 1.79 22.99
C GLU A 101 0.22 2.05 21.81
N PRO A 102 0.63 2.90 20.85
CA PRO A 102 -0.14 3.15 19.63
C PRO A 102 -0.41 1.86 18.86
N LEU A 103 -1.63 1.73 18.36
CA LEU A 103 -1.99 0.61 17.48
C LEU A 103 -1.79 1.03 16.04
N SER A 104 -1.35 0.13 15.16
CA SER A 104 -1.12 0.43 13.76
C SER A 104 -1.83 -0.55 12.84
N LEU A 105 -2.24 -0.06 11.68
CA LEU A 105 -2.89 -0.82 10.63
C LEU A 105 -2.33 -0.42 9.27
N HIS A 106 -2.05 -1.42 8.44
CA HIS A 106 -1.55 -1.23 7.08
C HIS A 106 -2.58 -1.76 6.10
N GLY A 107 -3.09 -0.87 5.25
CA GLY A 107 -3.97 -1.17 4.14
C GLY A 107 -3.42 -0.70 2.79
N VAL A 108 -4.22 -0.86 1.75
CA VAL A 108 -3.90 -0.44 0.37
C VAL A 108 -5.11 0.13 -0.35
N ILE A 109 -4.83 0.84 -1.43
CA ILE A 109 -5.86 1.28 -2.38
C ILE A 109 -5.71 0.47 -3.68
N PRO A 110 -6.68 -0.40 -4.02
CA PRO A 110 -6.69 -1.12 -5.30
C PRO A 110 -7.04 -0.21 -6.49
N PRO A 111 -6.47 -0.44 -7.70
CA PRO A 111 -6.72 0.34 -8.92
C PRO A 111 -8.15 0.44 -9.47
N ALA A 112 -9.14 -0.15 -8.80
CA ALA A 112 -10.55 -0.13 -9.20
C ALA A 112 -11.49 0.06 -8.00
N SER A 113 -10.94 0.46 -6.86
CA SER A 113 -11.69 0.82 -5.66
C SER A 113 -12.21 2.25 -5.76
N ASP A 114 -13.28 2.58 -5.03
CA ASP A 114 -13.80 3.95 -4.99
C ASP A 114 -12.75 4.92 -4.42
N GLU A 115 -11.93 4.43 -3.48
CA GLU A 115 -10.81 5.14 -2.88
C GLU A 115 -9.67 5.46 -3.87
N ALA A 116 -9.68 4.89 -5.08
CA ALA A 116 -8.69 5.17 -6.11
C ALA A 116 -8.95 6.48 -6.88
N SER A 117 -10.14 7.08 -6.74
CA SER A 117 -10.53 8.30 -7.46
C SER A 117 -9.52 9.46 -7.38
N PRO A 118 -8.89 9.76 -6.22
CA PRO A 118 -7.90 10.84 -6.13
C PRO A 118 -6.65 10.64 -6.99
N TYR A 119 -6.36 9.41 -7.42
CA TYR A 119 -5.10 9.04 -8.08
C TYR A 119 -5.17 9.06 -9.62
N ARG A 120 -6.29 9.49 -10.21
CA ARG A 120 -6.45 9.77 -11.67
C ARG A 120 -5.77 8.73 -12.58
N ASP A 121 -6.10 7.45 -12.40
CA ASP A 121 -5.56 6.28 -13.12
C ASP A 121 -4.06 5.98 -12.93
N ASN A 122 -3.35 6.77 -12.13
CA ASN A 122 -1.96 6.52 -11.76
C ASN A 122 -1.88 5.61 -10.53
N ILE A 123 -2.53 4.45 -10.62
CA ILE A 123 -2.56 3.46 -9.54
C ILE A 123 -2.39 2.06 -10.12
N TYR A 124 -1.49 1.29 -9.53
CA TYR A 124 -1.10 -0.01 -10.06
C TYR A 124 -1.10 -1.09 -8.99
N SER A 125 -1.36 -2.31 -9.43
CA SER A 125 -1.12 -3.52 -8.65
C SER A 125 -0.17 -4.43 -9.41
N LYS A 126 0.65 -5.17 -8.67
CA LYS A 126 1.58 -6.15 -9.21
C LYS A 126 1.55 -7.42 -8.35
N LYS A 127 1.34 -8.56 -9.00
CA LYS A 127 1.60 -9.86 -8.39
C LYS A 127 3.11 -10.14 -8.36
N GLY A 128 3.66 -10.27 -7.17
CA GLY A 128 5.05 -10.66 -6.95
C GLY A 128 5.31 -12.10 -7.34
N LYS A 129 6.59 -12.47 -7.40
CA LYS A 129 7.01 -13.86 -7.69
C LYS A 129 6.60 -14.84 -6.58
N ASP A 130 6.42 -14.31 -5.39
CA ASP A 130 5.93 -14.98 -4.17
C ASP A 130 4.40 -15.15 -4.15
N GLY A 131 3.69 -14.66 -5.16
CA GLY A 131 2.24 -14.71 -5.25
C GLY A 131 1.53 -13.61 -4.46
N PHE A 132 2.26 -12.73 -3.77
CA PHE A 132 1.68 -11.60 -3.04
C PHE A 132 1.43 -10.40 -3.96
N HIS A 133 0.25 -9.79 -3.82
CA HIS A 133 -0.10 -8.56 -4.50
C HIS A 133 0.44 -7.36 -3.76
N ARG A 134 1.15 -6.51 -4.50
CA ARG A 134 1.70 -5.23 -4.07
C ARG A 134 1.00 -4.13 -4.83
N TYR A 135 0.68 -3.05 -4.14
CA TYR A 135 -0.11 -1.94 -4.66
C TYR A 135 0.71 -0.67 -4.59
N SER A 136 0.59 0.20 -5.58
CA SER A 136 1.36 1.44 -5.62
C SER A 136 1.01 2.39 -4.48
N VAL A 137 -0.22 2.33 -3.97
CA VAL A 137 -0.68 3.18 -2.86
C VAL A 137 -0.88 2.34 -1.60
N ASN A 138 -0.12 2.68 -0.57
CA ASN A 138 -0.19 2.06 0.76
C ASN A 138 -0.85 3.05 1.73
N VAL A 139 -1.65 2.54 2.65
CA VAL A 139 -2.32 3.34 3.68
C VAL A 139 -1.84 2.88 5.04
N PHE A 140 -1.25 3.78 5.81
CA PHE A 140 -0.86 3.52 7.18
C PHE A 140 -1.78 4.28 8.12
N THR A 141 -2.44 3.58 9.02
CA THR A 141 -3.26 4.19 10.07
C THR A 141 -2.70 3.87 11.43
N TYR A 142 -2.58 4.90 12.26
CA TYR A 142 -2.15 4.84 13.65
C TYR A 142 -3.29 5.30 14.53
N PHE A 143 -3.48 4.58 15.63
CA PHE A 143 -4.45 4.88 16.66
C PHE A 143 -3.70 5.17 17.95
N PHE A 144 -4.05 6.27 18.59
CA PHE A 144 -3.44 6.76 19.82
C PHE A 144 -4.53 6.78 20.90
N PRO A 145 -4.66 5.69 21.68
CA PRO A 145 -5.61 5.64 22.78
C PRO A 145 -5.22 6.60 23.89
N ALA A 146 -6.10 7.54 24.20
CA ALA A 146 -6.05 8.38 25.39
C ALA A 146 -7.08 7.90 26.42
N GLU A 147 -7.21 8.64 27.52
CA GLU A 147 -8.14 8.30 28.60
C GLU A 147 -9.61 8.42 28.19
N HIS A 148 -9.95 9.49 27.46
CA HIS A 148 -11.33 9.81 27.08
C HIS A 148 -11.62 9.76 25.57
N HIS A 149 -10.57 9.66 24.76
CA HIS A 149 -10.69 9.66 23.30
C HIS A 149 -9.64 8.77 22.66
N ILE A 150 -9.80 8.52 21.37
CA ILE A 150 -8.79 7.90 20.51
C ILE A 150 -8.48 8.86 19.37
N ALA A 151 -7.22 9.27 19.26
CA ALA A 151 -6.77 10.01 18.09
C ALA A 151 -6.34 9.04 16.99
N VAL A 152 -6.61 9.40 15.74
CA VAL A 152 -6.37 8.58 14.58
C VAL A 152 -5.62 9.42 13.55
N PHE A 153 -4.52 8.86 13.07
CA PHE A 153 -3.75 9.42 11.96
C PHE A 153 -3.70 8.41 10.83
N SER A 154 -4.16 8.80 9.64
CA SER A 154 -4.04 8.00 8.43
C SER A 154 -3.18 8.75 7.41
N CYS A 155 -2.25 8.05 6.77
CA CYS A 155 -1.41 8.59 5.71
C CYS A 155 -1.36 7.62 4.54
N ASN A 156 -1.73 8.13 3.36
CA ASN A 156 -1.58 7.43 2.10
C ASN A 156 -0.22 7.76 1.50
N VAL A 157 0.52 6.74 1.07
CA VAL A 157 1.82 6.85 0.41
C VAL A 157 1.74 6.27 -0.98
N ASP A 158 1.91 7.11 -1.99
CA ASP A 158 2.01 6.69 -3.39
C ASP A 158 3.49 6.42 -3.77
N ALA A 159 3.79 5.20 -4.16
CA ALA A 159 5.11 4.83 -4.67
C ALA A 159 5.48 5.55 -5.97
N LEU A 160 4.49 6.03 -6.73
CA LEU A 160 4.65 6.67 -8.04
C LEU A 160 4.78 8.20 -7.95
N ASP A 161 4.33 8.78 -6.84
CA ASP A 161 4.46 10.18 -6.47
C ASP A 161 4.80 10.24 -4.99
N GLN A 162 6.11 10.18 -4.69
CA GLN A 162 6.59 9.99 -3.32
C GLN A 162 6.47 11.26 -2.48
N ARG A 163 6.03 12.37 -3.06
CA ARG A 163 5.77 13.64 -2.37
C ARG A 163 4.30 13.81 -2.03
N ALA A 164 3.41 13.13 -2.76
CA ALA A 164 1.99 13.16 -2.51
C ALA A 164 1.63 12.27 -1.31
N HIS A 165 1.50 12.92 -0.15
CA HIS A 165 0.89 12.33 1.04
C HIS A 165 -0.51 12.89 1.20
N ILE A 166 -1.50 11.99 1.26
CA ILE A 166 -2.84 12.34 1.72
C ILE A 166 -2.91 11.96 3.18
N GLU A 167 -2.89 12.97 4.04
CA GLU A 167 -2.91 12.82 5.49
C GLU A 167 -4.30 13.17 6.02
N GLN A 168 -4.74 12.41 7.02
CA GLN A 168 -5.97 12.68 7.76
C GLN A 168 -5.72 12.47 9.24
N THR A 169 -6.13 13.45 10.05
CA THR A 169 -6.11 13.41 11.51
C THR A 169 -7.54 13.48 12.02
N SER A 170 -7.87 12.72 13.05
CA SER A 170 -9.20 12.73 13.65
C SER A 170 -9.16 12.34 15.12
N HIS A 171 -10.07 12.89 15.93
CA HIS A 171 -10.21 12.52 17.34
C HIS A 171 -11.63 12.03 17.58
N TYR A 172 -11.76 10.89 18.26
CA TYR A 172 -13.05 10.28 18.56
C TYR A 172 -13.17 10.04 20.05
N PHE A 173 -14.17 10.67 20.69
CA PHE A 173 -14.46 10.45 22.10
C PHE A 173 -15.14 9.10 22.31
N TYR A 174 -14.73 8.35 23.34
CA TYR A 174 -15.30 7.02 23.57
C TYR A 174 -16.80 7.04 23.90
N THR A 175 -17.29 8.13 24.50
CA THR A 175 -18.72 8.35 24.76
C THR A 175 -19.57 8.30 23.49
N ASP A 176 -18.97 8.75 22.39
CA ASP A 176 -19.66 8.88 21.11
C ASP A 176 -19.43 7.64 20.25
N MET A 177 -18.64 6.68 20.68
CA MET A 177 -18.34 5.48 19.91
C MET A 177 -19.32 4.35 20.21
N VAL A 178 -20.09 3.93 19.21
CA VAL A 178 -21.10 2.87 19.37
C VAL A 178 -20.64 1.51 18.88
N GLY A 179 -19.56 1.44 18.09
CA GLY A 179 -18.97 0.16 17.71
C GLY A 179 -17.86 0.26 16.67
N VAL A 180 -17.26 -0.89 16.41
CA VAL A 180 -16.29 -1.10 15.33
C VAL A 180 -16.91 -2.11 14.38
N ASN A 181 -16.84 -1.82 13.08
CA ASN A 181 -17.34 -2.74 12.07
C ASN A 181 -16.38 -2.84 10.89
N THR A 182 -16.27 -4.03 10.32
CA THR A 182 -15.58 -4.24 9.04
C THR A 182 -16.60 -4.14 7.92
N LYS A 183 -16.41 -3.20 6.99
CA LYS A 183 -17.23 -3.13 5.79
C LYS A 183 -16.66 -4.07 4.74
N GLU A 184 -17.53 -4.87 4.16
CA GLU A 184 -17.17 -5.75 3.05
C GLU A 184 -17.55 -5.09 1.72
N GLY A 185 -16.56 -4.92 0.86
CA GLY A 185 -16.71 -4.50 -0.53
C GLY A 185 -16.46 -5.65 -1.48
N ARG A 186 -17.04 -5.61 -2.68
CA ARG A 186 -16.70 -6.55 -3.76
C ARG A 186 -16.12 -5.77 -4.92
N LEU A 187 -14.90 -6.13 -5.33
CA LEU A 187 -14.31 -5.65 -6.57
C LEU A 187 -14.22 -6.77 -7.58
N GLN A 188 -14.65 -6.47 -8.80
CA GLN A 188 -14.46 -7.36 -9.93
C GLN A 188 -13.16 -6.98 -10.63
N ASP A 189 -12.13 -7.81 -10.50
CA ASP A 189 -10.90 -7.64 -11.27
C ASP A 189 -11.17 -8.09 -12.71
N LYS A 190 -11.38 -7.12 -13.60
CA LYS A 190 -11.62 -7.36 -15.03
C LYS A 190 -10.44 -8.02 -15.73
N LYS A 191 -9.21 -7.93 -15.20
CA LYS A 191 -8.02 -8.53 -15.80
C LYS A 191 -7.87 -10.01 -15.44
N GLU A 192 -8.25 -10.39 -14.23
CA GLU A 192 -8.13 -11.77 -13.75
C GLU A 192 -9.45 -12.54 -13.75
N THR A 193 -10.59 -11.90 -14.04
CA THR A 193 -11.95 -12.50 -13.94
C THR A 193 -12.24 -13.03 -12.53
N VAL A 194 -11.71 -12.34 -11.51
CA VAL A 194 -11.81 -12.74 -10.10
C VAL A 194 -12.65 -11.71 -9.35
N THR A 195 -13.51 -12.18 -8.43
CA THR A 195 -14.17 -11.31 -7.46
C THR A 195 -13.34 -11.27 -6.17
N LEU A 196 -12.86 -10.07 -5.86
CA LEU A 196 -12.13 -9.74 -4.64
C LEU A 196 -13.12 -9.24 -3.59
N LEU A 197 -13.19 -9.91 -2.44
CA LEU A 197 -13.78 -9.38 -1.22
C LEU A 197 -12.76 -8.46 -0.57
N LEU A 198 -13.06 -7.17 -0.54
CA LEU A 198 -12.33 -6.19 0.22
C LEU A 198 -12.92 -6.12 1.62
N GLN A 199 -12.08 -6.09 2.64
CA GLN A 199 -12.50 -5.70 3.99
C GLN A 199 -11.87 -4.36 4.30
N ALA A 200 -12.68 -3.38 4.67
CA ALA A 200 -12.26 -2.07 5.15
C ALA A 200 -12.65 -1.92 6.62
N PHE A 201 -11.81 -1.27 7.40
CA PHE A 201 -12.11 -1.00 8.81
C PHE A 201 -12.93 0.28 8.94
N SER A 202 -13.99 0.24 9.74
CA SER A 202 -14.79 1.43 10.04
C SER A 202 -15.10 1.55 11.53
N LEU A 203 -15.04 2.77 12.02
CA LEU A 203 -15.43 3.16 13.35
C LEU A 203 -16.83 3.77 13.28
N ARG A 204 -17.76 3.38 14.16
CA ARG A 204 -19.11 3.92 14.17
C ARG A 204 -19.31 4.87 15.35
N VAL A 205 -19.82 6.06 15.04
CA VAL A 205 -20.15 7.10 16.02
C VAL A 205 -21.66 7.07 16.29
N ALA A 206 -22.06 7.53 17.48
CA ALA A 206 -23.42 7.53 18.01
C ALA A 206 -24.39 8.34 17.15
N ASN A 207 -23.89 9.34 16.43
CA ASN A 207 -24.67 10.12 15.47
C ASN A 207 -25.10 9.31 14.22
N GLY A 208 -24.69 8.03 14.11
CA GLY A 208 -25.01 7.14 13.01
C GLY A 208 -23.93 7.08 11.92
N ASP A 209 -22.94 7.99 11.97
CA ASP A 209 -21.87 8.04 10.99
C ASP A 209 -20.89 6.88 11.15
N ALA A 210 -20.44 6.37 10.01
CA ALA A 210 -19.33 5.44 9.96
C ALA A 210 -18.10 6.21 9.46
N ILE A 211 -17.14 6.42 10.33
CA ILE A 211 -15.81 6.87 9.95
C ILE A 211 -15.13 5.69 9.27
N GLY A 212 -15.00 5.77 7.94
CA GLY A 212 -14.10 4.91 7.21
C GLY A 212 -12.67 5.28 7.58
N ILE A 213 -11.91 4.32 8.08
CA ILE A 213 -10.46 4.46 8.11
C ILE A 213 -9.97 3.98 6.76
N GLY A 214 -9.27 4.86 6.05
CA GLY A 214 -8.99 4.71 4.63
C GLY A 214 -8.31 3.39 4.28
N GLY A 215 -8.70 2.82 3.14
CA GLY A 215 -8.02 1.68 2.53
C GLY A 215 -8.57 0.30 2.89
N VAL A 216 -8.17 -0.67 2.07
CA VAL A 216 -8.53 -2.07 2.22
C VAL A 216 -7.49 -2.77 3.08
N VAL A 217 -7.96 -3.46 4.12
CA VAL A 217 -7.14 -4.13 5.14
C VAL A 217 -7.04 -5.65 4.93
N SER A 218 -7.96 -6.22 4.15
CA SER A 218 -7.85 -7.61 3.68
C SER A 218 -8.49 -7.75 2.30
N VAL A 219 -7.89 -8.61 1.47
CA VAL A 219 -8.44 -9.00 0.17
C VAL A 219 -8.56 -10.52 0.13
N LYS A 220 -9.79 -11.03 0.01
CA LYS A 220 -10.05 -12.47 -0.19
C LYS A 220 -10.62 -12.70 -1.58
N VAL A 221 -10.40 -13.88 -2.15
CA VAL A 221 -11.07 -14.28 -3.39
C VAL A 221 -12.33 -15.05 -3.09
N LEU A 222 -13.45 -14.60 -3.64
CA LEU A 222 -14.74 -15.27 -3.51
C LEU A 222 -15.01 -16.30 -4.60
N ASN A 223 -14.49 -16.06 -5.81
CA ASN A 223 -14.78 -16.94 -6.94
C ASN A 223 -13.60 -16.97 -7.90
N SER A 224 -13.00 -18.15 -8.06
CA SER A 224 -12.01 -18.42 -9.09
C SER A 224 -12.38 -19.74 -9.76
N LYS A 225 -12.53 -19.73 -11.09
CA LYS A 225 -12.70 -20.95 -11.89
C LYS A 225 -11.50 -21.92 -11.75
N ASN A 226 -10.38 -21.44 -11.21
CA ASN A 226 -9.25 -22.24 -10.76
C ASN A 226 -9.17 -22.20 -9.23
N LYS A 227 -9.39 -23.32 -8.55
CA LYS A 227 -9.29 -23.52 -7.07
C LYS A 227 -7.91 -23.23 -6.44
N LYS A 228 -7.04 -22.43 -7.07
CA LYS A 228 -5.77 -21.99 -6.49
C LYS A 228 -5.96 -20.66 -5.79
N SER A 229 -5.55 -20.64 -4.52
CA SER A 229 -5.57 -19.51 -3.58
C SER A 229 -5.50 -18.14 -4.25
N GLY A 230 -6.43 -17.26 -3.87
CA GLY A 230 -6.50 -15.89 -4.35
C GLY A 230 -5.23 -15.06 -4.11
N PRO A 231 -5.13 -13.83 -4.69
CA PRO A 231 -4.20 -12.80 -4.27
C PRO A 231 -4.03 -12.79 -2.75
N LYS A 232 -2.86 -13.20 -2.29
CA LYS A 232 -2.41 -12.89 -0.94
C LYS A 232 -1.95 -11.44 -0.98
N VAL A 233 -2.37 -10.62 -0.04
CA VAL A 233 -1.84 -9.25 0.05
C VAL A 233 -0.66 -9.28 1.01
N ALA A 234 0.41 -8.53 0.71
CA ALA A 234 1.67 -8.56 1.46
C ALA A 234 1.59 -7.87 2.84
N PHE A 235 0.44 -7.83 3.50
CA PHE A 235 0.30 -7.33 4.87
C PHE A 235 -0.09 -8.51 5.73
N ALA A 236 0.54 -8.64 6.90
CA ALA A 236 0.29 -9.77 7.77
C ALA A 236 -1.16 -9.69 8.26
N ASP A 237 -2.05 -10.54 7.73
CA ASP A 237 -3.45 -10.67 8.18
C ASP A 237 -3.54 -10.78 9.73
N ASN A 238 -2.50 -11.34 10.35
CA ASN A 238 -2.33 -11.44 11.79
C ASN A 238 -2.17 -10.08 12.49
N GLU A 239 -1.43 -9.12 11.92
CA GLU A 239 -1.25 -7.77 12.50
C GLU A 239 -2.56 -6.99 12.46
N VAL A 240 -3.26 -7.04 11.32
CA VAL A 240 -4.57 -6.40 11.16
C VAL A 240 -5.56 -6.97 12.17
N SER A 241 -5.67 -8.30 12.26
CA SER A 241 -6.59 -8.96 13.19
C SER A 241 -6.29 -8.63 14.65
N LYS A 242 -4.99 -8.60 15.03
CA LYS A 242 -4.56 -8.21 16.38
C LYS A 242 -4.92 -6.76 16.70
N THR A 243 -4.66 -5.82 15.78
CA THR A 243 -5.02 -4.41 15.97
C THR A 243 -6.53 -4.23 16.11
N ILE A 244 -7.33 -4.88 15.26
CA ILE A 244 -8.79 -4.82 15.34
C ILE A 244 -9.28 -5.37 16.68
N GLN A 245 -8.76 -6.52 17.13
CA GLN A 245 -9.12 -7.09 18.43
C GLN A 245 -8.71 -6.18 19.59
N ALA A 246 -7.52 -5.59 19.55
CA ALA A 246 -7.05 -4.65 20.57
C ALA A 246 -7.95 -3.41 20.66
N LEU A 247 -8.37 -2.85 19.51
CA LEU A 247 -9.32 -1.75 19.45
C LEU A 247 -10.69 -2.15 20.02
N LEU A 248 -11.20 -3.34 19.66
CA LEU A 248 -12.47 -3.85 20.18
C LEU A 248 -12.44 -4.02 21.71
N MET A 249 -11.34 -4.55 22.26
CA MET A 249 -11.17 -4.73 23.70
C MET A 249 -11.11 -3.38 24.42
N LEU A 250 -10.34 -2.42 23.89
CA LEU A 250 -10.23 -1.06 24.43
C LEU A 250 -11.61 -0.39 24.53
N LEU A 251 -12.40 -0.46 23.47
CA LEU A 251 -13.73 0.17 23.43
C LEU A 251 -14.72 -0.50 24.38
N ARG A 252 -14.67 -1.83 24.50
CA ARG A 252 -15.50 -2.56 25.47
C ARG A 252 -15.16 -2.15 26.90
N GLN A 253 -13.87 -2.06 27.23
CA GLN A 253 -13.40 -1.64 28.54
C GLN A 253 -13.89 -0.23 28.86
N LYS A 254 -13.62 0.76 27.99
CA LYS A 254 -14.02 2.16 28.22
C LYS A 254 -15.54 2.34 28.33
N LYS A 255 -16.33 1.55 27.59
CA LYS A 255 -17.80 1.53 27.74
C LYS A 255 -18.24 0.98 29.10
N GLN A 256 -17.56 -0.04 29.61
CA GLN A 256 -17.88 -0.63 30.92
C GLN A 256 -17.50 0.31 32.07
N ASP A 257 -16.36 1.01 31.97
CA ASP A 257 -15.92 2.01 32.95
C ASP A 257 -16.93 3.17 33.05
N GLN A 258 -17.47 3.63 31.91
CA GLN A 258 -18.53 4.66 31.87
C GLN A 258 -19.82 4.21 32.55
N LEU A 259 -20.24 2.96 32.34
CA LEU A 259 -21.44 2.42 33.00
C LEU A 259 -21.28 2.36 34.51
N LEU A 260 -20.09 2.00 35.00
CA LEU A 260 -19.79 1.99 36.42
C LEU A 260 -19.81 3.42 36.99
N GLN A 261 -19.13 4.39 36.38
CA GLN A 261 -19.17 5.79 36.82
C GLN A 261 -20.58 6.38 36.89
N ASN A 262 -21.45 6.04 35.94
CA ASN A 262 -22.84 6.50 35.91
C ASN A 262 -23.72 5.86 37.00
N GLN A 263 -23.34 4.71 37.55
CA GLN A 263 -24.05 4.08 38.67
C GLN A 263 -23.70 4.74 40.01
N TRP A 264 -22.46 5.22 40.18
CA TRP A 264 -22.01 5.89 41.41
C TRP A 264 -22.43 7.35 41.52
N THR A 265 -22.85 7.98 40.42
CA THR A 265 -23.19 9.41 40.35
C THR A 265 -24.69 9.71 40.40
N ARG A 266 -25.56 8.70 40.55
CA ARG A 266 -26.99 8.94 40.78
C ARG A 266 -27.22 9.26 42.27
N PRO A 267 -27.62 10.49 42.64
CA PRO A 267 -28.11 10.73 43.98
C PRO A 267 -29.45 9.99 44.15
N TYR A 268 -29.59 9.31 45.29
CA TYR A 268 -30.87 8.77 45.76
C TYR A 268 -31.90 9.88 45.97
#